data_AF-A0A432GUI0-F1
#
_entry.id   AF-A0A432GUI0-F1
#
_cell.length_a   1.000
_cell.length_b   1.000
_cell.length_c   1.000
_cell.angle_alpha   90.00
_cell.angle_beta   90.00
_cell.angle_gamma   90.00
#
_symmetry.space_group_name_H-M   'P 1'
#
loop_
_entity.id
_entity.type
_entity.pdbx_description
1 polymer ?
#
loop_
_entity_poly.entity_id
_entity_poly.type
_entity_poly.pdbx_seq_one_letter_code
_entity_poly.pdbx_strand_id
1 'polypeptide(L)'
;MKTCKRLIAVLLLGPVLAMGWVAAAYAHGEKAQEAFLRMQTVAFFDTKFASDKPEPGDFGVKQGEEWTVTGTMKILETWPKTIDEPEVGYIGVTT
;
A
#
# COMPACT_ATOMS: atom_id res chain seq x y z
N MET A 1 -47.04 -12.85 10.06
CA MET A 1 -45.84 -13.03 10.91
C MET A 1 -44.65 -13.68 10.21
N LYS A 2 -44.81 -14.80 9.49
CA LYS A 2 -43.69 -15.50 8.81
C LYS A 2 -43.05 -14.65 7.69
N THR A 3 -43.84 -13.90 6.92
CA THR A 3 -43.36 -13.04 5.83
C THR A 3 -42.58 -11.83 6.35
N CYS A 4 -43.06 -11.17 7.42
CA CYS A 4 -42.32 -10.09 8.08
C CYS A 4 -40.97 -10.57 8.64
N LYS A 5 -40.92 -11.78 9.24
CA LYS A 5 -39.66 -12.37 9.72
C LYS A 5 -38.68 -12.66 8.58
N ARG A 6 -39.16 -13.09 7.41
CA ARG A 6 -38.32 -13.29 6.21
C ARG A 6 -37.79 -11.98 5.64
N LEU A 7 -38.62 -10.94 5.59
CA LEU A 7 -38.20 -9.61 5.14
C LEU A 7 -37.16 -8.99 6.07
N ILE A 8 -37.34 -9.11 7.39
CA ILE A 8 -36.35 -8.67 8.38
C ILE A 8 -35.05 -9.47 8.23
N ALA A 9 -35.13 -10.78 8.01
CA ALA A 9 -33.93 -11.60 7.79
C ALA A 9 -33.16 -11.19 6.53
N VAL A 10 -33.85 -10.90 5.42
CA VAL A 10 -33.22 -10.41 4.18
C VAL A 10 -32.60 -9.02 4.37
N LEU A 11 -33.29 -8.13 5.09
CA LEU A 11 -32.79 -6.78 5.36
C LEU A 11 -31.53 -6.78 6.26
N LEU A 12 -31.41 -7.76 7.17
CA LEU A 12 -30.26 -7.90 8.06
C LEU A 12 -29.11 -8.69 7.45
N LEU A 13 -29.39 -9.76 6.69
CA LEU A 13 -28.36 -10.59 6.07
C LEU A 13 -27.83 -10.02 4.74
N GLY A 14 -28.67 -9.29 4.00
CA GLY A 14 -28.29 -8.71 2.71
C GLY A 14 -27.07 -7.77 2.79
N PRO A 15 -27.04 -6.80 3.71
CA PRO A 15 -25.89 -5.92 3.88
C PRO A 15 -24.63 -6.66 4.36
N VAL A 16 -24.79 -7.64 5.27
CA VAL A 16 -23.67 -8.44 5.79
C VAL A 16 -23.01 -9.27 4.69
N LEU A 17 -23.81 -9.84 3.80
CA LEU A 17 -23.30 -10.57 2.63
C LEU A 17 -22.69 -9.64 1.58
N ALA A 18 -23.16 -8.38 1.47
CA ALA A 18 -22.61 -7.39 0.55
C ALA A 18 -21.30 -6.73 1.04
N MET A 19 -21.04 -6.73 2.34
CA MET A 19 -19.83 -6.12 2.94
C MET A 19 -18.54 -6.94 2.73
N GLY A 20 -18.63 -8.19 2.23
CA GLY A 20 -17.46 -9.04 1.98
C GLY A 20 -16.57 -8.59 0.82
N TRP A 21 -16.98 -7.54 0.07
CA TRP A 21 -16.31 -7.10 -1.14
C TRP A 21 -15.84 -5.65 -1.09
N VAL A 22 -15.26 -5.24 0.04
CA VAL A 22 -14.47 -4.01 0.06
C VAL A 22 -13.17 -4.31 -0.69
N ALA A 23 -13.08 -3.88 -1.94
CA ALA A 23 -11.81 -3.83 -2.65
C ALA A 23 -10.83 -3.03 -1.78
N ALA A 24 -9.65 -3.60 -1.49
CA ALA A 24 -8.61 -2.87 -0.79
C ALA A 24 -8.38 -1.54 -1.51
N ALA A 25 -8.53 -0.43 -0.79
CA ALA A 25 -8.24 0.89 -1.32
C ALA A 25 -6.72 0.96 -1.56
N TYR A 26 -6.27 0.57 -2.74
CA TYR A 26 -4.89 0.79 -3.20
C TYR A 26 -4.76 2.26 -3.61
N ALA A 27 -4.76 3.15 -2.61
CA ALA A 27 -4.64 4.59 -2.81
C ALA A 27 -3.18 5.06 -2.86
N HIS A 28 -2.24 4.20 -3.28
CA HIS A 28 -0.81 4.48 -3.23
C HIS A 28 -0.20 4.98 -4.56
N GLY A 29 -1.01 5.17 -5.60
CA GLY A 29 -0.67 5.86 -6.86
C GLY A 29 0.39 5.19 -7.76
N GLU A 30 1.21 4.31 -7.21
CA GLU A 30 2.28 3.58 -7.86
C GLU A 30 1.79 2.73 -9.02
N LYS A 31 0.58 2.17 -8.92
CA LYS A 31 -0.02 1.36 -10.00
C LYS A 31 -0.48 2.20 -11.18
N ALA A 32 -0.81 3.48 -10.98
CA ALA A 32 -1.25 4.37 -12.04
C ALA A 32 -0.07 4.92 -12.87
N GLN A 33 1.16 4.83 -12.35
CA GLN A 33 2.36 5.23 -13.07
C GLN A 33 2.72 4.25 -14.18
N GLU A 34 3.29 4.78 -15.25
CA GLU A 34 3.77 3.99 -16.39
C GLU A 34 4.79 2.94 -15.92
N ALA A 35 4.59 1.68 -16.33
CA ALA A 35 5.38 0.56 -15.82
C ALA A 35 6.88 0.70 -16.14
N PHE A 36 7.23 1.21 -17.32
CA PHE A 36 8.65 1.36 -17.70
C PHE A 36 9.37 2.39 -16.82
N LEU A 37 8.71 3.50 -16.46
CA LEU A 37 9.28 4.49 -15.55
C LEU A 37 9.61 3.86 -14.19
N ARG A 38 8.75 2.99 -13.67
CA ARG A 38 8.99 2.28 -12.39
C ARG A 38 10.13 1.27 -12.46
N MET A 39 10.36 0.66 -13.62
CA MET A 39 11.40 -0.36 -13.80
C MET A 39 12.77 0.21 -14.19
N GLN A 40 12.82 1.44 -14.70
CA GLN A 40 14.03 2.01 -15.31
C GLN A 40 14.65 3.18 -14.53
N THR A 41 14.02 3.64 -13.45
CA THR A 41 14.49 4.79 -12.65
C THR A 41 15.29 4.37 -11.42
N VAL A 42 14.61 4.10 -10.31
CA VAL A 42 15.23 3.75 -9.03
C VAL A 42 14.80 2.35 -8.61
N ALA A 43 15.78 1.48 -8.39
CA ALA A 43 15.54 0.17 -7.82
C ALA A 43 15.77 0.20 -6.30
N PHE A 44 14.76 -0.19 -5.53
CA PHE A 44 14.84 -0.37 -4.09
C PHE A 44 15.05 -1.85 -3.76
N PHE A 45 16.00 -2.16 -2.88
CA PHE A 45 16.29 -3.53 -2.46
C PHE A 45 16.75 -3.56 -1.00
N ASP A 46 16.69 -4.76 -0.41
CA ASP A 46 16.98 -5.00 1.01
C ASP A 46 16.21 -4.07 1.97
N THR A 47 15.01 -3.65 1.57
CA THR A 47 14.14 -2.79 2.39
C THR A 47 13.67 -3.56 3.62
N LYS A 48 13.97 -3.02 4.80
CA LYS A 48 13.58 -3.53 6.10
C LYS A 48 12.77 -2.45 6.81
N PHE A 49 11.55 -2.82 7.18
CA PHE A 49 10.72 -2.03 8.07
C PHE A 49 11.04 -2.49 9.49
N ALA A 50 11.43 -1.56 10.38
CA ALA A 50 11.60 -1.90 11.78
C ALA A 50 10.24 -2.38 12.31
N SER A 51 10.17 -3.63 12.74
CA SER A 51 9.03 -4.14 13.47
C SER A 51 9.61 -4.94 14.63
N ASP A 52 9.47 -4.40 15.83
CA ASP A 52 9.79 -5.12 17.08
C ASP A 52 8.81 -6.28 17.34
N LYS A 53 8.02 -6.68 16.34
CA LYS A 53 7.16 -7.87 16.36
C LYS A 53 7.17 -8.60 15.01
N PRO A 54 7.60 -9.88 14.97
CA PRO A 54 7.74 -10.67 13.75
C PRO A 54 6.48 -11.48 13.38
N GLU A 55 5.29 -11.05 13.82
CA GLU A 55 4.03 -11.74 13.49
C GLU A 55 3.47 -11.15 12.17
N PRO A 56 3.27 -11.97 11.13
CA PRO A 56 2.62 -11.52 9.90
C PRO A 56 1.22 -10.97 10.19
N GLY A 57 1.06 -9.64 10.09
CA GLY A 57 -0.22 -8.96 10.29
C GLY A 57 -0.27 -7.94 11.44
N ASP A 58 0.79 -7.81 12.25
CA ASP A 58 0.86 -6.81 13.32
C ASP A 58 1.90 -5.72 13.01
N PHE A 59 1.56 -4.84 12.05
CA PHE A 59 2.37 -3.66 11.70
C PHE A 59 2.01 -2.42 12.54
N GLY A 60 1.47 -2.63 13.75
CA GLY A 60 1.01 -1.55 14.61
C GLY A 60 2.17 -0.92 15.38
N VAL A 61 2.54 0.31 15.01
CA VAL A 61 3.38 1.18 15.85
C VAL A 61 2.45 2.04 16.71
N LYS A 62 2.71 2.16 18.02
CA LYS A 62 1.87 3.04 18.86
C LYS A 62 2.23 4.49 18.61
N GLN A 63 1.25 5.37 18.85
CA GLN A 63 1.50 6.81 18.78
C GLN A 63 2.64 7.20 19.73
N GLY A 64 3.62 7.93 19.20
CA GLY A 64 4.79 8.40 19.96
C GLY A 64 5.96 7.42 19.99
N GLU A 65 5.83 6.21 19.43
CA GLU A 65 6.97 5.31 19.23
C GLU A 65 7.70 5.65 17.92
N GLU A 66 9.03 5.56 17.95
CA GLU A 66 9.84 5.74 16.75
C GLU A 66 9.74 4.52 15.84
N TRP A 67 9.64 4.76 14.54
CA TRP A 67 9.64 3.73 13.51
C TRP A 67 10.69 4.06 12.46
N THR A 68 11.50 3.06 12.10
CA THR A 68 12.61 3.25 11.18
C THR A 68 12.47 2.33 9.97
N VAL A 69 12.64 2.87 8.77
CA VAL A 69 12.77 2.09 7.54
C VAL A 69 14.19 2.22 7.04
N THR A 70 14.82 1.08 6.78
CA THR A 70 16.18 1.02 6.21
C THR A 70 16.14 0.25 4.90
N GLY A 71 17.07 0.52 4.00
CA GLY A 71 17.17 -0.20 2.74
C GLY A 71 18.25 0.40 1.85
N THR A 72 18.39 -0.16 0.66
CA THR A 72 19.33 0.32 -0.35
C THR A 72 18.57 0.73 -1.60
N MET A 73 19.02 1.81 -2.25
CA MET A 73 18.52 2.24 -3.54
C MET A 73 19.64 2.33 -4.56
N LYS A 74 19.36 1.96 -5.81
CA LYS A 74 20.24 2.19 -6.96
C LYS A 74 19.51 3.05 -8.00
N ILE A 75 20.13 4.16 -8.39
CA ILE A 75 19.77 4.89 -9.61
C ILE A 75 20.24 4.03 -10.79
N LEU A 76 19.31 3.61 -11.64
CA LEU A 76 19.59 2.68 -12.72
C LEU A 76 20.25 3.40 -13.90
N GLU A 77 21.22 2.73 -14.56
CA GLU A 77 21.86 3.29 -15.76
C GLU A 77 20.91 3.39 -16.97
N THR A 78 19.75 2.75 -16.89
CA THR A 78 18.71 2.75 -17.93
C THR A 78 17.74 3.94 -17.81
N TRP A 79 18.16 5.03 -17.17
CA TRP A 79 17.30 6.17 -16.87
C TRP A 79 16.55 6.68 -18.13
N PRO A 80 15.22 6.80 -18.11
CA PRO A 80 14.46 7.21 -19.29
C PRO A 80 14.77 8.66 -19.70
N LYS A 81 14.97 8.89 -21.00
CA LYS A 81 15.21 10.24 -21.55
C LYS A 81 13.99 11.17 -21.50
N THR A 82 12.83 10.65 -21.12
CA THR A 82 11.57 11.40 -21.03
C THR A 82 11.43 12.19 -19.74
N ILE A 83 12.35 12.00 -18.79
CA ILE A 83 12.42 12.71 -17.52
C ILE A 83 13.86 13.21 -17.31
N ASP A 84 14.00 14.29 -16.56
CA ASP A 84 15.31 14.86 -16.25
C ASP A 84 16.19 13.87 -15.47
N GLU A 85 17.51 14.00 -15.63
CA GLU A 85 18.46 13.21 -14.85
C GLU A 85 18.34 13.55 -13.36
N PRO A 86 18.53 12.57 -12.45
CA PRO A 86 18.30 12.75 -11.03
C PRO A 86 19.50 13.44 -10.35
N GLU A 87 19.90 14.61 -10.83
CA GLU A 87 20.99 15.41 -10.23
C GLU A 87 20.64 15.83 -8.79
N VAL A 88 19.36 16.08 -8.54
CA VAL A 88 18.81 16.41 -7.23
C VAL A 88 17.60 15.54 -6.96
N GLY A 89 17.61 14.84 -5.83
CA GLY A 89 16.50 14.00 -5.36
C GLY A 89 16.19 14.24 -3.89
N TYR A 90 14.98 13.86 -3.48
CA TYR A 90 14.52 13.93 -2.10
C TYR A 90 13.95 12.57 -1.66
N ILE A 91 14.31 12.13 -0.46
CA ILE A 91 13.74 10.92 0.15
C ILE A 91 12.47 11.34 0.90
N GLY A 92 11.31 10.92 0.37
CA GLY A 92 10.01 11.16 0.98
C GLY A 92 9.38 9.89 1.54
N VAL A 93 8.50 10.07 2.53
CA VAL A 93 7.62 9.03 3.06
C VAL A 93 6.19 9.38 2.67
N THR A 94 5.50 8.46 1.99
CA THR A 94 4.09 8.63 1.60
C THR A 94 3.25 7.53 2.25
N THR A 95 2.07 7.92 2.72
CA THR A 95 1.07 7.04 3.37
C THR A 95 -0.13 6.84 2.46
#